data_AF-A0A367JVD5-F1
#
_entry.id   AF-A0A367JVD5-F1
#
_cell.length_a   1.000
_cell.length_b   1.000
_cell.length_c   1.000
_cell.angle_alpha   90.00
_cell.angle_beta   90.00
_cell.angle_gamma   90.00
#
_symmetry.space_group_name_H-M   'P 1'
#
loop_
_entity.id
_entity.type
_entity.pdbx_description
1 polymer ?
#
loop_
_entity_poly.entity_id
_entity_poly.type
_entity_poly.pdbx_seq_one_letter_code
_entity_poly.pdbx_strand_id
1 'polypeptide(L)'
;IASAELLNPIFSEIAFAINTTDSSNIYNIIYSTAATVICQDFQAVLLNKKESNPTNRVLLNFGYGCENTTIDSVYQMNFNMANISTIQNMEAVALVKRGACSWSEKVSVINDLSSSEKMNVTAALIYDNQTYSGISIKTALYQATVSFPEYSTPLPSDRSVLNMTDNDLSQSSIGVYFVPYVYGNTLKSKLNKTYNSSDPTIRTFWSITTYFPQDDSSNGFVGSIRGYFAYIIALAAIFVIGVIFLRWWKLRCMRNNRLNSFNNNNIIHLQQRVNQIDPLPVDIVNSLAVKSYEMGSIKNTNCAICLDDFSPGKSDIRMLPCGHGFCVLCI
;
A
#
# COMPACT_ATOMS: atom_id res chain seq x y z
N ILE A 1 19.78 21.20 27.73
CA ILE A 1 18.54 21.14 26.93
C ILE A 1 18.80 20.07 25.89
N ALA A 2 18.17 18.90 26.02
CA ALA A 2 18.36 17.82 25.05
C ALA A 2 17.96 18.35 23.67
N SER A 3 18.89 18.34 22.71
CA SER A 3 18.60 18.72 21.33
C SER A 3 17.52 17.77 20.82
N ALA A 4 16.36 18.31 20.43
CA ALA A 4 15.42 17.52 19.66
C ALA A 4 16.16 17.04 18.40
N GLU A 5 16.43 15.74 18.31
CA GLU A 5 17.00 15.15 17.10
C GLU A 5 15.96 15.26 16.00
N LEU A 6 16.26 16.06 14.97
CA LEU A 6 15.41 16.16 13.80
C LEU A 6 15.47 14.85 13.02
N LEU A 7 14.34 14.43 12.48
CA LEU A 7 14.28 13.23 11.66
C LEU A 7 15.13 13.41 10.39
N ASN A 8 15.86 12.37 10.00
CA ASN A 8 16.66 12.31 8.78
C ASN A 8 15.84 11.60 7.68
N PRO A 9 15.24 12.34 6.71
CA PRO A 9 14.45 11.72 5.66
C PRO A 9 15.35 11.07 4.60
N ILE A 10 14.77 10.09 3.91
CA ILE A 10 15.27 9.55 2.65
C ILE A 10 14.42 10.10 1.51
N PHE A 11 15.06 10.49 0.40
CA PHE A 11 14.35 10.94 -0.79
C PHE A 11 14.43 9.87 -1.87
N SER A 12 13.28 9.41 -2.37
CA SER A 12 13.22 8.70 -3.65
C SER A 12 12.95 9.69 -4.76
N GLU A 13 13.65 9.52 -5.87
CA GLU A 13 13.57 10.38 -7.04
C GLU A 13 13.25 9.54 -8.26
N ILE A 14 12.33 9.99 -9.11
CA ILE A 14 12.03 9.32 -10.37
C ILE A 14 11.60 10.34 -11.42
N ALA A 15 12.09 10.18 -12.64
CA ALA A 15 11.66 11.01 -13.77
C ALA A 15 10.44 10.41 -14.46
N PHE A 16 9.56 11.27 -14.97
CA PHE A 16 8.43 10.88 -15.80
C PHE A 16 8.25 11.87 -16.94
N ALA A 17 7.80 11.39 -18.10
CA ALA A 17 7.55 12.21 -19.27
C ALA A 17 6.05 12.43 -19.49
N ILE A 18 5.67 13.65 -19.83
CA ILE A 18 4.30 14.02 -20.21
C ILE A 18 4.34 14.56 -21.64
N ASN A 19 3.36 14.16 -22.46
CA ASN A 19 3.08 14.81 -23.73
C ASN A 19 2.15 16.01 -23.48
N THR A 20 2.62 17.23 -23.75
CA THR A 20 1.85 18.46 -23.51
C THR A 20 0.77 18.71 -24.56
N THR A 21 0.76 17.97 -25.66
CA THR A 21 -0.25 18.09 -26.72
C THR A 21 -1.43 17.14 -26.54
N ASP A 22 -1.28 16.12 -25.70
CA ASP A 22 -2.30 15.11 -25.45
C ASP A 22 -2.63 15.04 -23.95
N SER A 23 -3.70 15.74 -23.56
CA SER A 23 -4.19 15.78 -22.18
C SER A 23 -4.80 14.48 -21.69
N SER A 24 -4.99 13.49 -22.57
CA SER A 24 -5.52 12.16 -22.22
C SER A 24 -4.44 11.15 -21.86
N ASN A 25 -3.17 11.49 -22.13
CA ASN A 25 -2.08 10.52 -22.03
C ASN A 25 -1.54 10.39 -20.60
N ILE A 26 -1.40 9.13 -20.20
CA ILE A 26 -0.78 8.70 -18.95
C ILE A 26 0.69 9.12 -18.98
N TYR A 27 1.19 9.71 -17.88
CA TYR A 27 2.60 10.04 -17.75
C TYR A 27 3.46 8.78 -17.88
N ASN A 28 4.52 8.85 -18.69
CA ASN A 28 5.42 7.73 -18.93
C ASN A 28 6.54 7.76 -17.89
N ILE A 29 6.49 6.84 -16.91
CA ILE A 29 7.52 6.72 -15.87
C ILE A 29 8.82 6.18 -16.48
N ILE A 30 9.93 6.86 -16.22
CA ILE A 30 11.26 6.48 -16.70
C ILE A 30 11.98 5.70 -15.59
N TYR A 31 11.64 4.42 -15.41
CA TYR A 31 12.15 3.60 -14.31
C TYR A 31 13.67 3.52 -14.19
N SER A 32 14.41 3.68 -15.30
CA SER A 32 15.88 3.72 -15.27
C SER A 32 16.47 4.92 -14.50
N THR A 33 15.64 5.93 -14.21
CA THR A 33 16.01 7.10 -13.39
C THR A 33 15.65 6.96 -11.92
N ALA A 34 14.96 5.88 -11.55
CA ALA A 34 14.48 5.67 -10.19
C ALA A 34 15.67 5.47 -9.23
N ALA A 35 15.81 6.40 -8.30
CA ALA A 35 16.91 6.44 -7.34
C ALA A 35 16.39 6.67 -5.93
N THR A 36 17.16 6.19 -4.96
CA THR A 36 17.01 6.52 -3.54
C THR A 36 18.26 7.27 -3.11
N VAL A 37 18.07 8.43 -2.52
CA VAL A 37 19.15 9.32 -2.09
C VAL A 37 19.11 9.47 -0.59
N ILE A 38 20.29 9.27 0.00
CA ILE A 38 20.50 9.20 1.43
C ILE A 38 21.68 10.11 1.79
N CYS A 39 21.51 10.95 2.81
CA CYS A 39 22.56 11.85 3.28
C CYS A 39 22.32 12.22 4.75
N GLN A 40 23.40 12.29 5.53
CA GLN A 40 23.31 12.62 6.96
C GLN A 40 22.76 14.03 7.19
N ASP A 41 23.07 14.95 6.28
CA ASP A 41 22.71 16.36 6.35
C ASP A 41 21.22 16.64 6.02
N PHE A 42 20.48 15.63 5.57
CA PHE A 42 19.04 15.76 5.35
C PHE A 42 18.31 15.91 6.69
N GLN A 43 17.45 16.92 6.78
CA GLN A 43 16.75 17.25 8.03
C GLN A 43 15.29 17.57 7.74
N ALA A 44 14.38 16.91 8.43
CA ALA A 44 12.96 17.27 8.46
C ALA A 44 12.76 18.40 9.47
N VAL A 45 12.46 19.60 8.98
CA VAL A 45 12.37 20.79 9.84
C VAL A 45 10.98 20.90 10.44
N LEU A 46 9.95 20.78 9.61
CA LEU A 46 8.56 20.73 10.05
C LEU A 46 7.80 19.71 9.21
N LEU A 47 7.09 18.81 9.89
CA LEU A 47 6.23 17.82 9.25
C LEU A 47 4.77 18.21 9.45
N ASN A 48 4.00 18.24 8.36
CA ASN A 48 2.55 18.32 8.46
C ASN A 48 1.97 16.91 8.70
N LYS A 49 0.70 16.82 9.09
CA LYS A 49 0.02 15.53 9.34
C LYS A 49 -0.05 14.62 8.10
N LYS A 50 0.15 15.15 6.89
CA LYS A 50 0.14 14.37 5.64
C LYS A 50 1.49 13.72 5.34
N GLU A 51 2.59 14.20 5.92
CA GLU A 51 3.94 13.66 5.68
C GLU A 51 4.16 12.27 6.27
N SER A 52 3.23 11.74 7.08
CA SER A 52 3.32 10.37 7.61
C SER A 52 3.13 9.30 6.53
N ASN A 53 2.53 9.66 5.39
CA ASN A 53 2.37 8.78 4.23
C ASN A 53 3.27 9.27 3.08
N PRO A 54 4.08 8.40 2.47
CA PRO A 54 4.90 8.79 1.32
C PRO A 54 4.01 9.24 0.15
N THR A 55 4.18 10.48 -0.28
CA THR A 55 3.46 11.04 -1.44
C THR A 55 4.45 11.45 -2.52
N ASN A 56 4.13 11.11 -3.76
CA ASN A 56 4.89 11.51 -4.94
C ASN A 56 4.61 12.99 -5.25
N ARG A 57 5.66 13.82 -5.24
CA ARG A 57 5.54 15.27 -5.47
C ARG A 57 6.38 15.72 -6.65
N VAL A 58 5.80 16.48 -7.56
CA VAL A 58 6.53 17.08 -8.69
C VAL A 58 7.46 18.17 -8.19
N LEU A 59 8.73 18.10 -8.56
CA LEU A 59 9.74 19.08 -8.20
C LEU A 59 9.58 20.37 -9.02
N LEU A 60 9.43 21.50 -8.36
CA LEU A 60 9.34 22.83 -8.98
C LEU A 60 10.40 23.76 -8.38
N ASN A 61 11.12 24.50 -9.23
CA ASN A 61 12.12 25.47 -8.80
C ASN A 61 11.49 26.84 -8.46
N PHE A 62 11.61 27.27 -7.21
CA PHE A 62 11.11 28.56 -6.71
C PHE A 62 12.24 29.57 -6.48
N GLY A 63 13.48 29.25 -6.85
CA GLY A 63 14.61 30.17 -6.69
C GLY A 63 14.87 30.48 -5.22
N TYR A 64 14.85 31.75 -4.83
CA TYR A 64 14.97 32.15 -3.42
C TYR A 64 13.64 32.13 -2.66
N GLY A 65 12.49 32.14 -3.34
CA GLY A 65 11.18 32.11 -2.71
C GLY A 65 10.85 33.32 -1.81
N CYS A 66 11.50 34.47 -2.00
CA CYS A 66 11.21 35.69 -1.24
C CYS A 66 10.10 36.52 -1.93
N GLU A 67 9.66 37.63 -1.33
CA GLU A 67 8.55 38.48 -1.84
C GLU A 67 8.65 38.87 -3.32
N ASN A 68 9.87 38.99 -3.87
CA ASN A 68 10.09 39.31 -5.28
C ASN A 68 9.81 38.14 -6.25
N THR A 69 9.48 36.95 -5.73
CA THR A 69 9.23 35.75 -6.54
C THR A 69 7.81 35.82 -7.09
N THR A 70 7.69 36.02 -8.41
CA THR A 70 6.42 36.01 -9.13
C THR A 70 6.16 34.67 -9.80
N ILE A 71 4.91 34.38 -10.17
CA ILE A 71 4.60 33.17 -10.94
C ILE A 71 5.37 33.11 -12.27
N ASP A 72 5.53 34.23 -12.97
CA ASP A 72 6.31 34.29 -14.21
C ASP A 72 7.78 33.89 -13.98
N SER A 73 8.36 34.32 -12.85
CA SER A 73 9.72 33.93 -12.49
C SER A 73 9.82 32.42 -12.21
N VAL A 74 8.83 31.84 -11.53
CA VAL A 74 8.73 30.40 -11.29
C VAL A 74 8.59 29.66 -12.63
N TYR A 75 7.73 30.13 -13.53
CA TYR A 75 7.58 29.55 -14.86
C TYR A 75 8.89 29.57 -15.63
N GLN A 76 9.58 30.71 -15.69
CA GLN A 76 10.87 30.83 -16.38
C GLN A 76 11.95 29.91 -15.78
N MET A 77 12.04 29.85 -14.44
CA MET A 77 12.98 28.97 -13.74
C MET A 77 12.71 27.49 -13.93
N ASN A 78 11.49 27.14 -14.34
CA ASN A 78 11.07 25.81 -14.74
C ASN A 78 10.87 25.74 -16.26
N PHE A 79 11.61 26.52 -17.06
CA PHE A 79 11.62 26.46 -18.53
C PHE A 79 10.23 26.63 -19.19
N ASN A 80 9.40 27.48 -18.61
CA ASN A 80 7.98 27.66 -18.96
C ASN A 80 7.21 26.34 -19.00
N MET A 81 7.70 25.33 -18.28
CA MET A 81 7.06 24.03 -18.21
C MET A 81 5.71 24.16 -17.54
N ALA A 82 5.57 25.05 -16.55
CA ALA A 82 4.46 25.16 -15.61
C ALA A 82 3.10 25.69 -16.15
N ASN A 83 2.92 25.79 -17.48
CA ASN A 83 1.60 25.99 -18.10
C ASN A 83 0.81 24.65 -18.20
N ILE A 84 0.61 24.00 -17.06
CA ILE A 84 0.31 22.56 -16.99
C ILE A 84 -1.02 22.27 -16.31
N SER A 85 -2.11 22.31 -17.08
CA SER A 85 -3.36 21.67 -16.67
C SER A 85 -3.16 20.22 -16.21
N THR A 86 -2.18 19.51 -16.78
CA THR A 86 -1.82 18.12 -16.47
C THR A 86 -1.17 17.86 -15.11
N ILE A 87 -0.37 18.79 -14.52
CA ILE A 87 0.24 18.62 -13.19
C ILE A 87 -0.39 19.51 -12.12
N GLN A 88 -1.33 20.39 -12.48
CA GLN A 88 -2.13 21.14 -11.50
C GLN A 88 -2.81 20.21 -10.48
N ASN A 89 -3.16 18.99 -10.90
CA ASN A 89 -3.76 17.97 -10.03
C ASN A 89 -2.72 17.12 -9.26
N MET A 90 -1.43 17.25 -9.55
CA MET A 90 -0.36 16.53 -8.85
C MET A 90 0.13 17.35 -7.68
N GLU A 91 0.46 16.70 -6.57
CA GLU A 91 1.17 17.38 -5.49
C GLU A 91 2.56 17.82 -5.96
N ALA A 92 3.03 18.96 -5.47
CA ALA A 92 4.31 19.54 -5.83
C ALA A 92 5.19 19.80 -4.60
N VAL A 93 6.50 19.78 -4.81
CA VAL A 93 7.51 20.18 -3.84
C VAL A 93 8.32 21.35 -4.40
N ALA A 94 8.35 22.45 -3.64
CA ALA A 94 9.09 23.64 -4.02
C ALA A 94 10.58 23.50 -3.64
N LEU A 95 11.48 23.55 -4.62
CA LEU A 95 12.91 23.65 -4.43
C LEU A 95 13.30 25.12 -4.22
N VAL A 96 13.82 25.45 -3.03
CA VAL A 96 14.12 26.82 -2.63
C VAL A 96 15.54 26.94 -2.10
N LYS A 97 16.27 27.98 -2.50
CA LYS A 97 17.60 28.27 -1.99
C LYS A 97 17.52 29.04 -0.67
N ARG A 98 18.33 28.62 0.30
CA ARG A 98 18.53 29.32 1.57
C ARG A 98 19.14 30.72 1.39
N GLY A 99 18.82 31.64 2.30
CA GLY A 99 19.28 33.03 2.32
C GLY A 99 18.34 34.01 1.60
N ALA A 100 18.75 35.27 1.51
CA ALA A 100 17.98 36.43 1.02
C ALA A 100 16.77 36.86 1.87
N CYS A 101 16.01 35.91 2.42
CA CYS A 101 14.87 36.12 3.30
C CYS A 101 14.78 35.00 4.35
N SER A 102 13.90 35.18 5.34
CA SER A 102 13.63 34.17 6.37
C SER A 102 12.90 32.94 5.81
N TRP A 103 12.87 31.85 6.58
CA TRP A 103 12.22 30.62 6.14
C TRP A 103 10.69 30.73 6.21
N SER A 104 10.16 31.49 7.17
CA SER A 104 8.73 31.82 7.24
C SER A 104 8.26 32.61 6.01
N GLU A 105 9.03 33.58 5.54
CA GLU A 105 8.73 34.34 4.32
C GLU A 105 8.72 33.40 3.10
N LYS A 106 9.70 32.51 2.99
CA LYS A 106 9.77 31.50 1.90
C LYS A 106 8.51 30.66 1.85
N VAL A 107 8.09 30.13 2.99
CA VAL A 107 6.89 29.30 3.09
C VAL A 107 5.63 30.10 2.80
N SER A 108 5.54 31.37 3.24
CA SER A 108 4.41 32.25 2.91
C SER A 108 4.27 32.45 1.41
N VAL A 109 5.35 32.86 0.74
CA VAL A 109 5.35 33.12 -0.71
C VAL A 109 4.99 31.86 -1.49
N ILE A 110 5.48 30.69 -1.09
CA ILE A 110 5.11 29.41 -1.70
C ILE A 110 3.61 29.15 -1.54
N ASN A 111 3.04 29.32 -0.34
CA ASN A 111 1.61 29.11 -0.10
C ASN A 111 0.74 30.11 -0.88
N ASP A 112 1.16 31.37 -0.94
CA ASP A 112 0.44 32.44 -1.63
C ASP A 112 0.38 32.16 -3.13
N LEU A 113 1.54 31.87 -3.75
CA LEU A 113 1.62 31.48 -5.16
C LEU A 113 0.88 30.17 -5.43
N SER A 114 0.98 29.19 -4.53
CA SER A 114 0.28 27.92 -4.67
C SER A 114 -1.22 28.12 -4.70
N SER A 115 -1.75 28.98 -3.82
CA SER A 115 -3.17 29.26 -3.72
C SER A 115 -3.69 30.12 -4.87
N SER A 116 -2.94 31.15 -5.29
CA SER A 116 -3.36 32.06 -6.36
C SER A 116 -3.37 31.38 -7.73
N GLU A 117 -2.38 30.53 -7.99
CA GLU A 117 -2.18 29.89 -9.30
C GLU A 117 -2.71 28.46 -9.37
N LYS A 118 -3.43 28.01 -8.32
CA LYS A 118 -3.96 26.64 -8.20
C LYS A 118 -2.87 25.58 -8.37
N MET A 119 -1.66 25.86 -7.89
CA MET A 119 -0.65 24.82 -7.73
C MET A 119 -0.97 24.04 -6.45
N ASN A 120 -0.68 22.75 -6.43
CA ASN A 120 -0.88 21.91 -5.25
C ASN A 120 0.46 21.67 -4.53
N VAL A 121 1.13 22.74 -4.09
CA VAL A 121 2.42 22.63 -3.41
C VAL A 121 2.20 22.18 -1.97
N THR A 122 2.64 20.97 -1.62
CA THR A 122 2.42 20.37 -0.29
C THR A 122 3.70 20.26 0.53
N ALA A 123 4.86 20.52 -0.07
CA ALA A 123 6.15 20.54 0.61
C ALA A 123 7.12 21.60 0.04
N ALA A 124 8.09 22.00 0.84
CA ALA A 124 9.24 22.82 0.47
C ALA A 124 10.54 22.10 0.82
N LEU A 125 11.48 22.11 -0.11
CA LEU A 125 12.82 21.57 0.03
C LEU A 125 13.80 22.74 -0.06
N ILE A 126 14.24 23.20 1.11
CA ILE A 126 15.17 24.31 1.26
C ILE A 126 16.59 23.74 1.21
N TYR A 127 17.36 24.12 0.20
CA TYR A 127 18.75 23.71 0.08
C TYR A 127 19.69 24.82 0.54
N ASP A 128 20.78 24.42 1.20
CA ASP A 128 21.74 25.35 1.78
C ASP A 128 22.34 26.31 0.73
N ASN A 129 22.86 27.46 1.18
CA ASN A 129 23.63 28.38 0.36
C ASN A 129 25.15 28.24 0.56
N GLN A 130 25.58 27.40 1.51
CA GLN A 130 26.99 27.09 1.76
C GLN A 130 27.33 25.67 1.32
N THR A 131 28.57 25.48 0.87
CA THR A 131 29.12 24.16 0.53
C THR A 131 30.05 23.71 1.64
N TYR A 132 29.82 22.53 2.21
CA TYR A 132 30.71 21.94 3.20
C TYR A 132 31.50 20.76 2.60
N SER A 133 32.74 20.60 3.05
CA SER A 133 33.55 19.43 2.73
C SER A 133 33.07 18.21 3.52
N GLY A 134 33.22 17.00 2.97
CA GLY A 134 32.87 15.76 3.66
C GLY A 134 31.37 15.45 3.72
N ILE A 135 30.52 16.18 2.99
CA ILE A 135 29.12 15.76 2.77
C ILE A 135 29.15 14.49 1.90
N SER A 136 28.61 13.39 2.42
CA SER A 136 28.49 12.12 1.71
C SER A 136 27.04 11.90 1.29
N ILE A 137 26.76 12.09 0.01
CA ILE A 137 25.47 11.75 -0.60
C ILE A 137 25.61 10.37 -1.21
N LYS A 138 24.82 9.41 -0.72
CA LYS A 138 24.74 8.05 -1.28
C LYS A 138 23.50 7.96 -2.15
N THR A 139 23.69 7.52 -3.38
CA THR A 139 22.60 7.23 -4.32
C THR A 139 22.58 5.73 -4.60
N ALA A 140 21.44 5.11 -4.35
CA ALA A 140 21.20 3.70 -4.67
C ALA A 140 20.07 3.59 -5.72
N LEU A 141 20.07 2.51 -6.49
CA LEU A 141 18.92 2.16 -7.31
C LEU A 141 17.70 1.96 -6.41
N TYR A 142 16.51 2.33 -6.89
CA TYR A 142 15.27 2.13 -6.15
C TYR A 142 15.11 0.67 -5.71
N GLN A 143 14.83 0.47 -4.42
CA GLN A 143 14.56 -0.84 -3.82
C GLN A 143 13.16 -0.83 -3.20
N ALA A 144 12.48 -1.98 -3.23
CA ALA A 144 11.15 -2.13 -2.62
C ALA A 144 11.16 -2.00 -1.09
N THR A 145 12.34 -2.11 -0.46
CA THR A 145 12.55 -1.90 0.97
C THR A 145 13.58 -0.79 1.17
N VAL A 146 13.21 0.23 1.94
CA VAL A 146 14.09 1.36 2.26
C VAL A 146 14.74 1.07 3.61
N SER A 147 16.06 0.89 3.62
CA SER A 147 16.83 0.81 4.87
C SER A 147 17.30 2.21 5.25
N PHE A 148 16.99 2.62 6.48
CA PHE A 148 17.45 3.90 7.00
C PHE A 148 18.91 3.79 7.45
N PRO A 149 19.78 4.72 7.05
CA PRO A 149 21.17 4.72 7.45
C PRO A 149 21.29 4.99 8.95
N GLU A 150 22.21 4.29 9.60
CA GLU A 150 22.71 4.71 10.91
C GLU A 150 24.03 5.45 10.71
N TYR A 151 24.18 6.57 11.41
CA TYR A 151 25.39 7.38 11.37
C TYR A 151 26.15 7.23 12.69
N SER A 152 27.40 6.80 12.62
CA SER A 152 28.25 6.58 13.79
C SER A 152 28.71 7.88 14.46
N THR A 153 28.69 8.98 13.72
CA THR A 153 29.04 10.32 14.21
C THR A 153 27.82 11.23 14.14
N PRO A 154 27.59 12.14 15.09
CA PRO A 154 26.50 13.10 15.02
C PRO A 154 26.70 14.08 13.86
N LEU A 155 25.60 14.70 13.39
CA LEU A 155 25.66 15.75 12.38
C LEU A 155 26.45 16.96 12.92
N PRO A 156 27.43 17.50 12.18
CA PRO A 156 28.15 18.72 12.58
C PRO A 156 27.20 19.89 12.86
N SER A 157 27.44 20.62 13.96
CA SER A 157 26.53 21.66 14.44
C SER A 157 26.35 22.81 13.44
N ASP A 158 27.38 23.13 12.67
CA ASP A 158 27.37 24.15 11.62
C ASP A 158 26.46 23.78 10.43
N ARG A 159 26.11 22.51 10.27
CA ARG A 159 25.23 21.98 9.21
C ARG A 159 23.82 21.69 9.69
N SER A 160 23.58 21.82 10.99
CA SER A 160 22.25 21.61 11.56
C SER A 160 21.37 22.84 11.39
N VAL A 161 20.13 22.64 10.96
CA VAL A 161 19.13 23.72 10.82
C VAL A 161 18.76 24.36 12.15
N LEU A 162 19.02 23.68 13.27
CA LEU A 162 18.78 24.20 14.61
C LEU A 162 19.70 25.38 14.95
N ASN A 163 20.85 25.48 14.28
CA ASN A 163 21.82 26.55 14.48
C ASN A 163 21.80 27.59 13.35
N MET A 164 20.86 27.50 12.42
CA MET A 164 20.71 28.44 11.32
C MET A 164 19.86 29.63 11.75
N THR A 165 20.45 30.83 11.77
CA THR A 165 19.79 32.05 12.27
C THR A 165 18.63 32.54 11.42
N ASP A 166 18.58 32.14 10.16
CA ASP A 166 17.51 32.47 9.20
C ASP A 166 16.32 31.49 9.26
N ASN A 167 16.47 30.37 9.99
CA ASN A 167 15.38 29.42 10.23
C ASN A 167 14.52 29.89 11.42
N ASP A 168 13.48 30.68 11.11
CA ASP A 168 12.50 31.23 12.04
C ASP A 168 11.17 30.45 12.06
N LEU A 169 11.13 29.28 11.42
CA LEU A 169 9.92 28.47 11.29
C LEU A 169 9.52 27.84 12.62
N SER A 170 8.33 28.20 13.11
CA SER A 170 7.67 27.55 14.25
C SER A 170 6.49 26.67 13.83
N GLN A 171 5.87 26.98 12.70
CA GLN A 171 4.71 26.28 12.14
C GLN A 171 4.73 26.38 10.62
N SER A 172 4.11 25.42 9.95
CA SER A 172 3.98 25.39 8.50
C SER A 172 2.73 24.60 8.08
N SER A 173 2.06 25.07 7.04
CA SER A 173 0.97 24.35 6.36
C SER A 173 1.49 23.21 5.48
N ILE A 174 2.74 23.28 5.04
CA ILE A 174 3.42 22.35 4.15
C ILE A 174 4.57 21.64 4.86
N GLY A 175 4.98 20.46 4.40
CA GLY A 175 6.19 19.81 4.89
C GLY A 175 7.43 20.63 4.52
N VAL A 176 8.37 20.84 5.45
CA VAL A 176 9.61 21.59 5.19
C VAL A 176 10.82 20.71 5.44
N TYR A 177 11.63 20.56 4.40
CA TYR A 177 12.84 19.76 4.38
C TYR A 177 14.05 20.63 4.14
N PHE A 178 15.15 20.28 4.79
CA PHE A 178 16.44 20.89 4.54
C PHE A 178 17.42 19.89 3.94
N VAL A 179 18.19 20.35 2.95
CA VAL A 179 19.22 19.55 2.29
C VAL A 179 20.50 20.35 2.05
N PRO A 180 21.68 19.69 1.91
CA PRO A 180 22.92 20.37 1.57
C PRO A 180 22.88 21.01 0.18
N TYR A 181 23.68 22.07 0.00
CA TYR A 181 23.81 22.80 -1.28
C TYR A 181 24.10 21.87 -2.46
N VAL A 182 24.98 20.88 -2.28
CA VAL A 182 25.37 19.94 -3.34
C VAL A 182 24.16 19.17 -3.88
N TYR A 183 23.27 18.69 -3.00
CA TYR A 183 22.08 17.96 -3.42
C TYR A 183 21.05 18.87 -4.08
N GLY A 184 20.78 20.04 -3.49
CA GLY A 184 19.87 21.04 -4.07
C GLY A 184 20.32 21.49 -5.47
N ASN A 185 21.62 21.68 -5.67
CA ASN A 185 22.17 22.02 -6.98
C ASN A 185 22.09 20.85 -7.98
N THR A 186 22.22 19.60 -7.53
CA THR A 186 21.94 18.41 -8.37
C THR A 186 20.49 18.38 -8.82
N LEU A 187 19.52 18.61 -7.92
CA LEU A 187 18.10 18.70 -8.25
C LEU A 187 17.83 19.82 -9.26
N LYS A 188 18.41 21.00 -9.05
CA LYS A 188 18.34 22.11 -10.01
C LYS A 188 18.93 21.74 -11.38
N SER A 189 20.07 21.05 -11.41
CA SER A 189 20.69 20.58 -12.67
C SER A 189 19.80 19.56 -13.40
N LYS A 190 19.10 18.68 -12.67
CA LYS A 190 18.12 17.76 -13.25
C LYS A 190 16.95 18.48 -13.92
N LEU A 191 16.43 19.55 -13.31
CA LEU A 191 15.41 20.41 -13.94
C LEU A 191 15.94 21.09 -15.21
N ASN A 192 17.23 21.45 -15.27
CA ASN A 192 17.81 22.01 -16.49
C ASN A 192 17.95 20.98 -17.63
N LYS A 193 18.16 19.71 -17.31
CA LYS A 193 18.36 18.62 -18.29
C LYS A 193 17.06 18.08 -18.87
N THR A 194 15.90 18.48 -18.34
CA THR A 194 14.60 17.91 -18.70
C THR A 194 13.91 18.60 -19.88
N TYR A 195 14.42 19.75 -20.31
CA TYR A 195 13.96 20.44 -21.51
C TYR A 195 14.70 19.94 -22.76
N ASN A 196 14.00 19.28 -23.66
CA ASN A 196 14.49 19.02 -25.01
C ASN A 196 13.94 20.10 -25.95
N SER A 197 14.81 20.98 -26.45
CA SER A 197 14.42 22.02 -27.41
C SER A 197 13.99 21.46 -28.77
N SER A 198 14.49 20.26 -29.13
CA SER A 198 14.19 19.61 -30.40
C SER A 198 12.82 18.94 -30.42
N ASP A 199 12.27 18.62 -29.25
CA ASP A 199 10.90 18.12 -29.11
C ASP A 199 10.19 18.90 -27.99
N PRO A 200 9.55 20.04 -28.31
CA PRO A 200 8.87 20.84 -27.32
C PRO A 200 7.58 20.18 -26.78
N THR A 201 7.13 19.08 -27.37
CA THR A 201 5.85 18.45 -27.01
C THR A 201 6.00 17.45 -25.87
N ILE A 202 7.18 16.86 -25.70
CA ILE A 202 7.47 15.97 -24.59
C ILE A 202 8.23 16.73 -23.50
N ARG A 203 7.72 16.68 -22.28
CA ARG A 203 8.31 17.31 -21.10
C ARG A 203 8.64 16.25 -20.07
N THR A 204 9.90 16.20 -19.65
CA THR A 204 10.30 15.35 -18.54
C THR A 204 10.19 16.13 -17.24
N PHE A 205 9.66 15.51 -16.21
CA PHE A 205 9.54 16.05 -14.86
C PHE A 205 10.21 15.11 -13.87
N TRP A 206 10.48 15.61 -12.67
CA TRP A 206 11.01 14.81 -11.57
C TRP A 206 10.00 14.76 -10.44
N SER A 207 9.70 13.54 -9.99
CA SER A 207 8.94 13.28 -8.77
C SER A 207 9.90 12.98 -7.63
N ILE A 208 9.63 13.56 -6.47
CA ILE A 208 10.34 13.34 -5.21
C ILE A 208 9.35 12.78 -4.19
N THR A 209 9.77 11.74 -3.50
CA THR A 209 8.98 11.07 -2.46
C THR A 209 9.81 10.98 -1.19
N THR A 210 9.25 11.40 -0.08
CA THR A 210 9.91 11.44 1.23
C THR A 210 9.54 10.23 2.07
N TYR A 211 10.56 9.60 2.66
CA TYR A 211 10.41 8.49 3.59
C TYR A 211 11.09 8.85 4.92
N PHE A 212 10.44 8.49 6.03
CA PHE A 212 10.97 8.70 7.38
C PHE A 212 11.19 7.35 8.06
N PRO A 213 12.18 7.27 8.97
CA PRO A 213 12.25 6.14 9.88
C PRO A 213 10.95 6.14 10.68
N GLN A 214 10.08 5.17 10.41
CA GLN A 214 8.90 4.97 11.22
C GLN A 214 9.36 4.30 12.51
N ASP A 215 9.08 4.92 13.65
CA ASP A 215 9.09 4.20 14.92
C ASP A 215 8.09 3.06 14.77
N ASP A 216 8.59 1.83 14.59
CA ASP A 216 7.81 0.60 14.58
C ASP A 216 7.24 0.35 15.99
N SER A 217 6.41 1.27 16.46
CA SER A 217 5.46 1.06 17.55
C SER A 217 4.16 0.60 16.90
N SER A 218 4.15 -0.65 16.45
CA SER A 218 2.94 -1.48 16.21
C SER A 218 1.67 -0.73 15.77
N ASN A 219 1.26 -0.88 14.49
CA ASN A 219 -0.14 -0.87 13.99
C ASN A 219 -0.37 -0.19 12.60
N GLY A 220 0.59 -0.24 11.67
CA GLY A 220 0.37 0.15 10.27
C GLY A 220 -0.02 -1.04 9.39
N PHE A 221 -1.32 -1.36 9.33
CA PHE A 221 -1.90 -2.54 8.65
C PHE A 221 -1.67 -2.64 7.12
N VAL A 222 -1.03 -1.65 6.48
CA VAL A 222 -0.98 -1.55 5.02
C VAL A 222 0.47 -1.43 4.55
N GLY A 223 1.19 -2.54 4.46
CA GLY A 223 2.48 -2.56 3.75
C GLY A 223 3.45 -3.67 4.16
N SER A 224 3.37 -4.19 5.39
CA SER A 224 4.22 -5.30 5.82
C SER A 224 3.63 -6.65 5.38
N ILE A 225 4.47 -7.67 5.17
CA ILE A 225 4.13 -9.07 4.86
C ILE A 225 3.03 -9.62 5.81
N ARG A 226 2.90 -9.05 7.01
CA ARG A 226 1.79 -9.34 7.96
C ARG A 226 0.41 -8.86 7.51
N GLY A 227 0.30 -7.76 6.77
CA GLY A 227 -0.96 -7.28 6.18
C GLY A 227 -1.50 -8.26 5.12
N TYR A 228 -0.61 -8.90 4.36
CA TYR A 228 -0.98 -9.98 3.44
C TYR A 228 -1.53 -11.20 4.21
N PHE A 229 -0.90 -11.58 5.33
CA PHE A 229 -1.43 -12.62 6.20
C PHE A 229 -2.78 -12.27 6.82
N ALA A 230 -2.99 -11.03 7.24
CA ALA A 230 -4.28 -10.61 7.77
C ALA A 230 -5.39 -10.64 6.71
N TYR A 231 -5.09 -10.29 5.46
CA TYR A 231 -6.02 -10.43 4.34
C TYR A 231 -6.36 -11.91 4.06
N ILE A 232 -5.38 -12.81 4.10
CA ILE A 232 -5.61 -14.25 3.97
C ILE A 232 -6.50 -14.78 5.10
N ILE A 233 -6.23 -14.38 6.36
CA ILE A 233 -7.03 -14.79 7.52
C ILE A 233 -8.46 -14.27 7.40
N ALA A 234 -8.65 -13.02 6.95
CA ALA A 234 -9.97 -12.44 6.73
C ALA A 234 -10.75 -13.21 5.64
N LEU A 235 -10.11 -13.53 4.51
CA LEU A 235 -10.73 -14.33 3.45
C LEU A 235 -11.08 -15.75 3.93
N ALA A 236 -10.20 -16.38 4.69
CA ALA A 236 -10.47 -17.70 5.28
C ALA A 236 -11.66 -17.65 6.25
N ALA A 237 -11.74 -16.62 7.09
CA ALA A 237 -12.86 -16.42 8.01
C ALA A 237 -14.18 -16.21 7.27
N ILE A 238 -14.19 -15.37 6.22
CA ILE A 238 -15.38 -15.15 5.36
C ILE A 238 -15.81 -16.46 4.70
N PHE A 239 -14.86 -17.26 4.20
CA PHE A 239 -15.16 -18.56 3.60
C PHE A 239 -15.79 -19.53 4.61
N VAL A 240 -15.22 -19.65 5.81
CA VAL A 240 -15.76 -20.52 6.87
C VAL A 240 -17.14 -20.06 7.31
N ILE A 241 -17.34 -18.75 7.49
CA ILE A 241 -18.64 -18.17 7.81
C ILE A 241 -19.65 -18.49 6.71
N GLY A 242 -19.27 -18.34 5.44
CA GLY A 242 -20.10 -18.69 4.28
C GLY A 242 -20.51 -20.17 4.27
N VAL A 243 -19.58 -21.09 4.56
CA VAL A 243 -19.87 -22.53 4.67
C VAL A 243 -20.83 -22.82 5.82
N ILE A 244 -20.66 -22.17 6.98
CA ILE A 244 -21.57 -22.31 8.13
C ILE A 244 -22.98 -21.81 7.76
N PHE A 245 -23.09 -20.63 7.13
CA PHE A 245 -24.37 -20.09 6.67
C PHE A 245 -25.03 -20.99 5.62
N LEU A 246 -24.27 -21.54 4.67
CA LEU A 246 -24.80 -22.49 3.66
C LEU A 246 -25.29 -23.79 4.31
N ARG A 247 -24.54 -24.34 5.27
CA ARG A 247 -24.98 -25.52 6.05
C ARG A 247 -26.26 -25.22 6.83
N TRP A 248 -26.32 -24.05 7.49
CA TRP A 248 -27.46 -23.64 8.30
C TRP A 248 -28.69 -23.34 7.45
N TRP A 249 -28.51 -22.69 6.29
CA TRP A 249 -29.55 -22.49 5.29
C TRP A 249 -30.07 -23.82 4.77
N LYS A 250 -29.19 -24.76 4.37
CA LYS A 250 -29.60 -26.07 3.86
C LYS A 250 -30.43 -26.85 4.88
N LEU A 251 -30.02 -26.83 6.16
CA LEU A 251 -30.81 -27.42 7.25
C LEU A 251 -32.17 -26.74 7.44
N ARG A 252 -32.23 -25.40 7.41
CA ARG A 252 -33.50 -24.67 7.53
C ARG A 252 -34.43 -24.91 6.35
N CYS A 253 -33.90 -24.95 5.13
CA CYS A 253 -34.69 -25.20 3.92
C CYS A 253 -35.31 -26.62 3.96
N MET A 254 -34.56 -27.63 4.39
CA MET A 254 -35.07 -28.98 4.64
C MET A 254 -36.18 -29.01 5.72
N ARG A 255 -36.04 -28.21 6.79
CA ARG A 255 -37.04 -28.08 7.85
C ARG A 255 -38.31 -27.39 7.37
N ASN A 256 -38.19 -26.36 6.53
CA ASN A 256 -39.33 -25.63 5.98
C ASN A 256 -40.08 -26.47 4.94
N ASN A 257 -39.37 -27.27 4.14
CA ASN A 257 -40.00 -28.23 3.23
C ASN A 257 -40.75 -29.36 3.96
N ARG A 258 -40.32 -29.74 5.18
CA ARG A 258 -41.11 -30.68 6.02
C ARG A 258 -42.38 -30.06 6.60
N LEU A 259 -42.39 -28.78 6.93
CA LEU A 259 -43.57 -28.07 7.44
C LEU A 259 -44.57 -27.73 6.33
N ASN A 260 -44.10 -27.32 5.15
CA ASN A 260 -44.97 -27.06 3.99
C ASN A 260 -45.56 -28.33 3.35
N SER A 261 -44.95 -29.51 3.59
CA SER A 261 -45.53 -30.80 3.17
C SER A 261 -46.75 -31.22 4.01
N PHE A 262 -46.98 -30.60 5.17
CA PHE A 262 -48.13 -30.89 6.03
C PHE A 262 -49.32 -29.94 5.82
N ASN A 263 -49.14 -28.84 5.08
CA ASN A 263 -50.12 -27.75 5.02
C ASN A 263 -50.74 -27.51 3.63
N ASN A 264 -50.32 -28.25 2.59
CA ASN A 264 -50.99 -28.21 1.28
C ASN A 264 -51.90 -29.43 1.11
N ASN A 265 -53.14 -29.28 1.60
CA ASN A 265 -54.26 -30.07 1.13
C ASN A 265 -54.57 -29.69 -0.32
N ASN A 266 -54.21 -30.56 -1.27
CA ASN A 266 -55.14 -31.17 -2.22
C ASN A 266 -54.40 -32.00 -3.29
N ILE A 267 -54.54 -33.32 -3.12
CA ILE A 267 -54.79 -34.34 -4.16
C ILE A 267 -54.08 -34.12 -5.50
N ILE A 268 -53.05 -34.94 -5.79
CA ILE A 268 -52.87 -35.66 -7.05
C ILE A 268 -51.81 -36.77 -6.85
N HIS A 269 -52.28 -38.02 -7.02
CA HIS A 269 -51.56 -39.29 -7.14
C HIS A 269 -50.46 -39.63 -6.12
N LEU A 270 -50.89 -39.98 -4.90
CA LEU A 270 -50.26 -41.07 -4.16
C LEU A 270 -50.46 -42.36 -4.97
N GLN A 271 -49.51 -42.67 -5.86
CA GLN A 271 -49.15 -44.07 -6.02
C GLN A 271 -48.65 -44.51 -4.66
N GLN A 272 -49.58 -45.15 -3.94
CA GLN A 272 -49.34 -45.99 -2.79
C GLN A 272 -48.03 -46.74 -3.04
N ARG A 273 -46.94 -46.34 -2.36
CA ARG A 273 -45.77 -47.21 -2.27
C ARG A 273 -46.16 -48.38 -1.37
N VAL A 274 -46.89 -49.32 -1.95
CA VAL A 274 -47.25 -50.61 -1.36
C VAL A 274 -46.00 -51.43 -1.00
N ASN A 275 -44.81 -51.00 -1.46
CA ASN A 275 -43.54 -51.72 -1.29
C ASN A 275 -42.44 -50.91 -0.59
N GLN A 276 -42.75 -49.84 0.15
CA GLN A 276 -41.73 -49.18 0.96
C GLN A 276 -41.62 -49.88 2.31
N ILE A 277 -40.62 -50.76 2.42
CA ILE A 277 -40.21 -51.39 3.67
C ILE A 277 -39.85 -50.26 4.65
N ASP A 278 -40.46 -50.27 5.84
CA ASP A 278 -40.13 -49.31 6.89
C ASP A 278 -38.63 -49.31 7.16
N PRO A 279 -38.00 -48.14 7.39
CA PRO A 279 -36.58 -48.08 7.68
C PRO A 279 -36.25 -48.92 8.91
N LEU A 280 -35.14 -49.65 8.84
CA LEU A 280 -34.70 -50.50 9.94
C LEU A 280 -34.48 -49.64 11.20
N PRO A 281 -35.02 -50.04 12.37
CA PRO A 281 -34.79 -49.32 13.62
C PRO A 281 -33.31 -49.09 13.91
N VAL A 282 -32.98 -47.91 14.44
CA VAL A 282 -31.60 -47.47 14.71
C VAL A 282 -30.86 -48.45 15.62
N ASP A 283 -31.55 -49.04 16.59
CA ASP A 283 -30.96 -50.01 17.52
C ASP A 283 -30.49 -51.29 16.80
N ILE A 284 -31.23 -51.71 15.77
CA ILE A 284 -30.85 -52.88 14.95
C ILE A 284 -29.65 -52.53 14.08
N VAL A 285 -29.62 -51.34 13.46
CA VAL A 285 -28.45 -50.90 12.68
C VAL A 285 -27.21 -50.83 13.56
N ASN A 286 -27.33 -50.26 14.76
CA ASN A 286 -26.24 -50.13 15.73
C ASN A 286 -25.72 -51.47 16.26
N SER A 287 -26.56 -52.50 16.30
CA SER A 287 -26.19 -53.87 16.68
C SER A 287 -25.33 -54.61 15.66
N LEU A 288 -25.27 -54.14 14.41
CA LEU A 288 -24.49 -54.78 13.36
C LEU A 288 -22.99 -54.71 13.66
N ALA A 289 -22.25 -55.74 13.23
CA ALA A 289 -20.83 -55.83 13.53
C ALA A 289 -20.03 -54.70 12.86
N VAL A 290 -19.23 -54.01 13.67
CA VAL A 290 -18.19 -53.08 13.20
C VAL A 290 -16.88 -53.84 13.15
N LYS A 291 -16.20 -53.80 12.00
CA LYS A 291 -14.89 -54.43 11.80
C LYS A 291 -13.96 -53.45 11.10
N SER A 292 -12.67 -53.60 11.36
CA SER A 292 -11.66 -52.90 10.56
C SER A 292 -11.67 -53.48 9.14
N TYR A 293 -11.63 -52.62 8.12
CA TYR A 293 -11.65 -53.04 6.74
C TYR A 293 -10.37 -53.78 6.37
N GLU A 294 -10.55 -54.95 5.74
CA GLU A 294 -9.50 -55.72 5.08
C GLU A 294 -9.86 -55.94 3.62
N MET A 295 -8.86 -56.04 2.74
CA MET A 295 -9.09 -56.22 1.31
C MET A 295 -9.80 -57.56 1.05
N GLY A 296 -10.97 -57.50 0.42
CA GLY A 296 -11.82 -58.68 0.16
C GLY A 296 -12.80 -59.05 1.29
N SER A 297 -12.82 -58.31 2.40
CA SER A 297 -13.77 -58.53 3.51
C SER A 297 -15.21 -58.10 3.21
N ILE A 298 -15.40 -57.23 2.22
CA ILE A 298 -16.69 -56.72 1.74
C ILE A 298 -16.69 -56.61 0.21
N LYS A 299 -17.89 -56.57 -0.38
CA LYS A 299 -18.08 -56.53 -1.83
C LYS A 299 -17.71 -55.20 -2.49
N ASN A 300 -17.72 -54.10 -1.74
CA ASN A 300 -17.44 -52.75 -2.22
C ASN A 300 -16.13 -52.20 -1.64
N THR A 301 -15.43 -51.38 -2.41
CA THR A 301 -14.14 -50.80 -2.01
C THR A 301 -14.24 -49.38 -1.46
N ASN A 302 -15.41 -48.75 -1.57
CA ASN A 302 -15.69 -47.40 -1.12
C ASN A 302 -17.08 -47.28 -0.50
N CYS A 303 -17.30 -46.23 0.29
CA CYS A 303 -18.60 -45.95 0.87
C CYS A 303 -19.48 -45.20 -0.13
N ALA A 304 -20.59 -45.79 -0.57
CA ALA A 304 -21.50 -45.16 -1.53
C ALA A 304 -22.22 -43.89 -1.00
N ILE A 305 -22.08 -43.58 0.29
CA ILE A 305 -22.74 -42.43 0.95
C ILE A 305 -21.80 -41.21 0.98
N CYS A 306 -20.57 -41.38 1.49
CA CYS A 306 -19.59 -40.28 1.52
C CYS A 306 -18.65 -40.27 0.30
N LEU A 307 -18.67 -41.32 -0.51
CA LEU A 307 -17.78 -41.54 -1.66
C LEU A 307 -16.30 -41.67 -1.31
N ASP A 308 -15.97 -41.89 -0.04
CA ASP A 308 -14.59 -42.14 0.39
C ASP A 308 -14.20 -43.62 0.21
N ASP A 309 -12.94 -43.84 -0.17
CA ASP A 309 -12.36 -45.18 -0.30
C ASP A 309 -12.00 -45.78 1.05
N PHE A 310 -12.20 -47.10 1.20
CA PHE A 310 -11.80 -47.80 2.42
C PHE A 310 -10.31 -48.13 2.39
N SER A 311 -9.61 -47.77 3.48
CA SER A 311 -8.18 -48.04 3.66
C SER A 311 -7.98 -49.23 4.60
N PRO A 312 -7.27 -50.30 4.17
CA PRO A 312 -7.03 -51.48 5.00
C PRO A 312 -6.40 -51.12 6.35
N GLY A 313 -6.97 -51.61 7.45
CA GLY A 313 -6.47 -51.38 8.82
C GLY A 313 -6.68 -49.97 9.38
N LYS A 314 -7.31 -49.06 8.63
CA LYS A 314 -7.61 -47.68 9.07
C LYS A 314 -9.10 -47.35 9.10
N SER A 315 -9.88 -47.95 8.21
CA SER A 315 -11.30 -47.67 8.08
C SER A 315 -12.11 -48.68 8.89
N ASP A 316 -12.88 -48.19 9.88
CA ASP A 316 -13.90 -48.99 10.55
C ASP A 316 -15.18 -48.98 9.73
N ILE A 317 -15.65 -50.19 9.38
CA ILE A 317 -16.83 -50.38 8.54
C ILE A 317 -17.90 -51.15 9.30
N ARG A 318 -19.15 -50.71 9.13
CA ARG A 318 -20.33 -51.48 9.53
C ARG A 318 -20.72 -52.38 8.36
N MET A 319 -20.61 -53.69 8.56
CA MET A 319 -20.89 -54.68 7.52
C MET A 319 -22.36 -55.11 7.60
N LEU A 320 -23.10 -54.93 6.52
CA LEU A 320 -24.47 -55.43 6.40
C LEU A 320 -24.48 -56.94 6.11
N PRO A 321 -25.55 -57.66 6.46
CA PRO A 321 -25.68 -59.10 6.16
C PRO A 321 -25.53 -59.47 4.68
N CYS A 322 -25.76 -58.54 3.75
CA CYS A 322 -25.59 -58.72 2.31
C CYS A 322 -24.12 -58.65 1.84
N GLY A 323 -23.18 -58.36 2.75
CA GLY A 323 -21.73 -58.28 2.48
C GLY A 323 -21.25 -56.92 1.97
N HIS A 324 -22.08 -55.88 2.07
CA HIS A 324 -21.69 -54.50 1.76
C HIS A 324 -21.27 -53.76 3.03
N GLY A 325 -20.21 -52.95 2.93
CA GLY A 325 -19.71 -52.14 4.04
C GLY A 325 -19.99 -50.66 3.85
N PHE A 326 -20.27 -49.98 4.96
CA PHE A 326 -20.45 -48.53 5.02
C PHE A 326 -19.66 -47.96 6.20
N CYS A 327 -19.26 -46.69 6.13
CA CYS A 327 -18.70 -45.99 7.29
C CYS A 327 -19.71 -46.02 8.44
N VAL A 328 -19.25 -46.27 9.67
CA VAL A 328 -20.11 -46.45 10.85
C VAL A 328 -21.07 -45.28 11.08
N LEU A 329 -20.65 -44.05 10.74
CA LEU A 329 -21.46 -42.83 10.90
C LEU A 329 -22.32 -42.49 9.67
N CYS A 330 -22.11 -43.16 8.54
CA CYS A 330 -22.84 -42.87 7.30
C CYS A 330 -24.13 -43.69 7.17
N ILE A 331 -24.14 -44.92 7.71
CA ILE A 331 -25.29 -45.83 7.72
C ILE A 331 -25.99 -45.82 9.08
#